data_AF-A0A820VZF8-F1
#
_entry.id   AF-A0A820VZF8-F1
#
_cell.length_a   1.000
_cell.length_b   1.000
_cell.length_c   1.000
_cell.angle_alpha   90.00
_cell.angle_beta   90.00
_cell.angle_gamma   90.00
#
_symmetry.space_group_name_H-M   'P 1'
#
loop_
_entity.id
_entity.type
_entity.pdbx_description
1 polymer ?
#
loop_
_entity_poly.entity_id
_entity_poly.type
_entity_poly.pdbx_seq_one_letter_code
_entity_poly.pdbx_strand_id
1 'polypeptide(L)' 'IGLLDRNGRDPKVLDVLCSLCVNNGVAVRANQNLICGNLLQRQDLLLQTALVDHVTW' A
#
# COMPACT_ATOMS: atom_id res chain seq x y z
N ILE A 1 -1.18 8.83 -4.57
CA ILE A 1 -0.49 8.46 -3.29
C ILE A 1 -0.60 9.54 -2.22
N GLY A 2 -0.50 10.83 -2.56
CA GLY A 2 -0.85 11.91 -1.62
C GLY A 2 -2.28 11.87 -1.04
N LEU A 3 -3.17 11.04 -1.60
CA LEU A 3 -4.51 10.78 -1.08
C LEU A 3 -4.51 9.89 0.19
N LEU A 4 -3.60 8.91 0.33
CA LEU A 4 -3.48 8.09 1.55
C LEU A 4 -3.06 8.94 2.76
N ASP A 5 -2.13 9.86 2.51
CA ASP A 5 -1.56 10.78 3.49
C ASP A 5 -2.61 11.81 3.97
N ARG A 6 -3.36 12.39 3.02
CA ARG A 6 -4.39 13.41 3.31
C ARG A 6 -5.68 12.86 3.92
N ASN A 7 -6.02 11.61 3.64
CA ASN A 7 -7.27 11.00 4.10
C ASN A 7 -7.08 10.13 5.36
N GLY A 8 -5.93 10.20 6.03
CA GLY A 8 -5.72 9.51 7.31
C GLY A 8 -5.81 7.98 7.22
N ARG A 9 -5.27 7.38 6.14
CA ARG A 9 -5.29 5.93 5.88
C ARG A 9 -6.70 5.35 5.67
N ASP A 10 -7.58 6.08 4.98
CA ASP A 10 -8.88 5.57 4.56
C ASP A 10 -8.73 4.27 3.73
N PRO A 11 -9.32 3.13 4.16
CA PRO A 11 -9.20 1.85 3.46
C PRO A 11 -9.73 1.90 2.02
N LYS A 12 -10.69 2.78 1.72
CA LYS A 12 -11.22 2.96 0.36
C LYS A 12 -10.16 3.42 -0.63
N VAL A 13 -9.12 4.13 -0.16
CA VAL A 13 -8.02 4.55 -1.04
C VAL A 13 -7.21 3.35 -1.50
N LEU A 14 -7.07 2.32 -0.67
CA LEU A 14 -6.40 1.08 -1.04
C LEU A 14 -7.21 0.29 -2.08
N ASP A 15 -8.55 0.30 -1.96
CA ASP A 15 -9.44 -0.30 -2.97
C ASP A 15 -9.30 0.37 -4.34
N VAL A 16 -9.20 1.71 -4.37
CA VAL A 16 -8.95 2.47 -5.61
C VAL A 16 -7.57 2.13 -6.19
N LEU A 17 -6.54 2.04 -5.37
CA LEU A 17 -5.20 1.63 -5.86
C LEU A 17 -5.23 0.18 -6.39
N CYS A 18 -6.01 -0.70 -5.77
CA CYS A 18 -6.18 -2.08 -6.21
C CYS A 18 -6.88 -2.17 -7.57
N SER A 19 -7.95 -1.39 -7.79
CA SER A 19 -8.66 -1.36 -9.08
C SER A 19 -7.80 -0.80 -10.23
N LEU A 20 -6.81 0.05 -9.93
CA LEU A 20 -5.85 0.51 -10.94
C LEU A 20 -4.82 -0.57 -11.31
N CYS A 21 -4.53 -1.52 -10.41
CA CYS A 21 -3.63 -2.64 -10.70
C CYS A 21 -4.27 -3.70 -11.60
N VAL A 22 -5.60 -3.82 -11.57
CA VAL A 22 -6.38 -4.80 -12.35
C VAL A 22 -7.54 -4.10 -13.05
N ASN A 23 -7.45 -3.98 -14.38
CA ASN A 23 -8.52 -3.38 -15.18
C ASN A 23 -9.25 -4.47 -15.99
N ASN A 24 -10.57 -4.59 -15.82
CA ASN A 24 -11.40 -5.60 -16.48
C ASN A 24 -10.86 -7.04 -16.33
N GLY A 25 -10.35 -7.39 -15.15
CA GLY A 25 -9.77 -8.71 -14.87
C GLY A 25 -8.35 -8.92 -15.40
N VAL A 26 -7.75 -7.92 -16.05
CA VAL A 26 -6.38 -7.98 -16.57
C VAL A 26 -5.43 -7.17 -15.68
N ALA A 27 -4.35 -7.82 -15.25
CA ALA A 27 -3.29 -7.17 -14.49
C ALA A 27 -2.49 -6.19 -15.36
N VAL A 28 -2.32 -4.95 -14.90
CA VAL A 28 -1.55 -3.92 -15.60
C VAL A 28 -0.20 -3.72 -14.89
N ARG A 29 0.84 -4.40 -15.37
CA ARG A 29 2.19 -4.40 -14.75
C ARG A 29 2.77 -3.01 -14.54
N ALA A 30 2.58 -2.10 -15.50
CA ALA A 30 3.09 -0.73 -15.38
C ALA A 30 2.48 0.00 -14.16
N ASN A 31 1.17 -0.16 -13.94
CA ASN A 31 0.47 0.44 -12.80
C ASN A 31 0.95 -0.18 -11.49
N GLN A 32 1.12 -1.50 -11.44
CA GLN A 32 1.64 -2.20 -10.27
C GLN A 32 3.02 -1.70 -9.88
N ASN A 33 3.94 -1.58 -10.84
CA ASN A 33 5.30 -1.10 -10.61
C ASN A 33 5.29 0.35 -10.09
N LEU A 34 4.48 1.22 -10.69
CA LEU A 34 4.38 2.62 -10.27
C LEU A 34 3.79 2.75 -8.87
N ILE A 35 2.74 2.00 -8.55
CA ILE A 35 2.10 2.01 -7.24
C ILE A 35 3.06 1.46 -6.17
N CYS A 36 3.66 0.29 -6.39
CA CYS A 36 4.62 -0.29 -5.46
C CYS A 36 5.84 0.62 -5.25
N GLY A 37 6.40 1.18 -6.33
CA GLY A 37 7.58 2.04 -6.25
C GLY A 37 7.36 3.28 -5.39
N ASN A 38 6.15 3.84 -5.37
CA ASN A 38 5.85 5.02 -4.57
C ASN A 38 5.32 4.68 -3.16
N LEU A 39 4.57 3.58 -2.98
CA LEU A 39 4.06 3.17 -1.66
C LEU A 39 5.16 2.61 -0.77
N LEU A 40 6.03 1.74 -1.31
CA LEU A 40 7.04 1.04 -0.51
C LEU A 40 8.22 1.95 -0.14
N GLN A 41 8.48 3.00 -0.94
CA GLN A 41 9.46 4.04 -0.56
C GLN A 41 8.98 4.88 0.63
N ARG A 42 7.66 4.96 0.86
CA ARG A 42 7.04 5.73 1.96
C ARG A 42 6.50 4.78 3.03
N GLN A 43 7.38 4.37 3.95
CA GLN A 43 7.08 3.41 5.03
C GLN A 43 6.05 3.91 6.06
N ASP A 44 5.66 5.19 5.99
CA ASP A 44 4.70 5.86 6.88
C ASP A 44 3.23 5.68 6.46
N LEU A 45 2.97 5.28 5.22
CA LEU A 45 1.60 5.21 4.67
C LEU A 45 0.86 3.92 5.03
N LEU A 46 1.58 2.80 5.11
CA LEU A 46 1.05 1.48 5.44
C LEU A 46 1.52 1.03 6.81
N LEU A 47 0.77 0.12 7.45
CA LEU A 47 1.19 -0.47 8.72
C LEU A 47 2.47 -1.30 8.51
N GLN A 48 3.45 -1.07 9.38
CA GLN A 48 4.68 -1.84 9.44
C GLN A 48 4.52 -2.93 10.50
N THR A 49 5.02 -4.12 10.21
CA THR A 49 5.00 -5.25 11.15
C THR A 49 6.37 -5.92 11.11
N ALA A 50 6.82 -6.39 12.27
CA ALA A 50 8.07 -7.13 12.40
C ALA A 50 7.87 -8.26 13.42
N LEU A 51 8.60 -9.36 13.22
CA LEU A 51 8.72 -10.38 14.24
C LEU A 51 9.58 -9.84 15.39
N VAL A 52 9.14 -10.07 16.62
CA VAL A 52 9.86 -9.69 17.85
C VAL A 52 9.91 -10.89 18.78
N ASP A 53 11.07 -11.09 19.42
CA ASP A 53 11.28 -12.19 20.36
C ASP A 53 10.47 -12.00 21.64
N HIS A 54 10.10 -13.12 22.28
CA HIS A 54 9.46 -13.11 23.59
C HIS A 54 10.51 -12.90 24.69
N VAL A 55 10.44 -11.76 25.39
CA VAL A 55 11.37 -11.41 26.48
C VAL A 55 10.77 -11.80 27.84
N THR A 56 11.42 -12.70 28.57
CA THR A 56 11.11 -13.06 29.97
C THR A 56 12.13 -12.46 30.93
N TRP A 57 11.68 -11.92 32.06
CA TRP A 57 12.50 -11.31 33.12
C TRP A 57 13.00 -12.33 34.14
#